data_AF-A0A075I8E5-F1
#
_entry.id   AF-A0A075I8E5-F1
#
_cell.length_a   1.000
_cell.length_b   1.000
_cell.length_c   1.000
_cell.angle_alpha   90.00
_cell.angle_beta   90.00
_cell.angle_gamma   90.00
#
_symmetry.space_group_name_H-M   'P 1'
#
loop_
_entity.id
_entity.type
_entity.pdbx_description
1 polymer ?
#
loop_
_entity_poly.entity_id
_entity_poly.type
_entity_poly.pdbx_seq_one_letter_code
_entity_poly.pdbx_strand_id
1 'polypeptide(L)'
;MHGTLNKNSIELSEKISKAVPVAEKIRYASTGTEATMYAVRLARTITKRKTIAKIEGGWHGYTTDLLKTVNWPFRKSESSGLTDEKHIISLPYNNLEKSVKILKMKKMI
;
A
#
# COMPACT_ATOMS: atom_id res chain seq x y z
N MET A 1 -5.52 -24.66 -21.18
CA MET A 1 -4.10 -24.65 -20.81
C MET A 1 -3.95 -23.80 -19.56
N HIS A 2 -3.56 -24.38 -18.44
CA HIS A 2 -3.36 -23.63 -17.19
C HIS A 2 -1.93 -23.07 -17.16
N GLY A 3 -1.75 -21.82 -16.73
CA GLY A 3 -0.44 -21.15 -16.68
C GLY A 3 -0.08 -20.30 -17.92
N THR A 4 -0.96 -20.23 -18.92
CA THR A 4 -0.81 -19.34 -20.08
C THR A 4 -1.93 -18.29 -20.10
N LEU A 5 -1.85 -17.35 -21.06
CA LEU A 5 -2.92 -16.39 -21.32
C LEU A 5 -4.27 -17.12 -21.48
N ASN A 6 -5.30 -16.65 -20.78
CA ASN A 6 -6.62 -17.23 -20.85
C ASN A 6 -7.70 -16.16 -21.00
N LYS A 7 -8.79 -16.53 -21.68
CA LYS A 7 -9.92 -15.64 -21.97
C LYS A 7 -10.57 -15.09 -20.69
N ASN A 8 -10.65 -15.91 -19.65
CA ASN A 8 -11.29 -15.53 -18.38
C ASN A 8 -10.57 -14.36 -17.71
N SER A 9 -9.23 -14.31 -17.74
CA SER A 9 -8.47 -13.22 -17.13
C SER A 9 -8.67 -11.90 -17.88
N ILE A 10 -8.84 -11.96 -19.20
CA ILE A 10 -9.12 -10.78 -20.04
C ILE A 10 -10.52 -10.25 -19.73
N GLU A 11 -11.55 -11.12 -19.77
CA GLU A 11 -12.92 -10.72 -19.48
C GLU A 11 -13.09 -10.17 -18.07
N LEU A 12 -12.41 -10.77 -17.08
CA LEU A 12 -12.40 -10.26 -15.73
C LEU A 12 -11.71 -8.89 -15.65
N SER A 13 -10.61 -8.70 -16.37
CA SER A 13 -9.91 -7.40 -16.41
C SER A 13 -10.82 -6.31 -17.00
N GLU A 14 -11.52 -6.59 -18.09
CA GLU A 14 -12.46 -5.64 -18.68
C GLU A 14 -13.60 -5.26 -17.73
N LYS A 15 -14.13 -6.23 -16.98
CA LYS A 15 -15.17 -5.97 -15.96
C LYS A 15 -14.63 -5.10 -14.83
N ILE A 16 -13.41 -5.38 -14.34
CA ILE A 16 -12.78 -4.58 -13.29
C ILE A 16 -12.52 -3.15 -13.77
N SER A 17 -11.96 -2.95 -14.96
CA SER A 17 -11.69 -1.61 -15.50
C SER A 17 -12.98 -0.80 -15.72
N LYS A 18 -14.10 -1.45 -16.08
CA LYS A 18 -15.41 -0.79 -16.13
C LYS A 18 -15.92 -0.35 -14.75
N ALA A 19 -15.72 -1.18 -13.72
CA ALA A 19 -16.17 -0.91 -12.36
C ALA A 19 -15.27 0.09 -11.61
N VAL A 20 -13.97 0.09 -11.92
CA VAL A 20 -12.95 0.97 -11.33
C VAL A 20 -12.21 1.68 -12.47
N PRO A 21 -12.74 2.83 -12.95
CA PRO A 21 -12.22 3.47 -14.17
C PRO A 21 -10.74 3.84 -14.14
N VAL A 22 -10.19 4.09 -12.94
CA VAL A 22 -8.75 4.39 -12.74
C VAL A 22 -7.85 3.15 -12.88
N ALA A 23 -8.41 1.94 -12.91
CA ALA A 23 -7.68 0.69 -13.08
C ALA A 23 -7.56 0.33 -14.59
N GLU A 24 -6.83 1.14 -15.34
CA GLU A 24 -6.66 1.00 -16.80
C GLU A 24 -5.81 -0.23 -17.19
N LYS A 25 -4.89 -0.64 -16.32
CA LYS A 25 -4.03 -1.82 -16.50
C LYS A 25 -4.06 -2.67 -15.25
N ILE A 26 -4.23 -3.98 -15.42
CA ILE A 26 -4.44 -4.92 -14.32
C ILE A 26 -3.31 -5.95 -14.28
N ARG A 27 -2.74 -6.13 -13.08
CA ARG A 27 -1.87 -7.25 -12.74
C ARG A 27 -2.55 -8.02 -11.61
N TYR A 28 -2.81 -9.30 -11.84
CA TYR A 28 -3.34 -10.18 -10.81
C TYR A 28 -2.26 -10.56 -9.78
N ALA A 29 -2.69 -10.70 -8.54
CA ALA A 29 -1.93 -11.25 -7.43
C ALA A 29 -2.81 -12.32 -6.74
N SER A 30 -2.18 -13.20 -5.98
CA SER A 30 -2.89 -14.29 -5.30
C SER A 30 -3.52 -13.84 -3.98
N THR A 31 -3.01 -12.76 -3.39
CA THR A 31 -3.50 -12.22 -2.10
C THR A 31 -3.52 -10.69 -2.06
N GLY A 32 -4.27 -10.14 -1.10
CA GLY A 32 -4.26 -8.70 -0.82
C GLY A 32 -2.88 -8.19 -0.36
N THR A 33 -2.14 -8.97 0.44
CA THR A 33 -0.77 -8.65 0.87
C THR A 33 0.18 -8.50 -0.32
N GLU A 34 0.08 -9.37 -1.32
CA GLU A 34 0.88 -9.25 -2.55
C GLU A 34 0.46 -8.04 -3.37
N ALA A 35 -0.85 -7.78 -3.49
CA ALA A 35 -1.35 -6.63 -4.25
C ALA A 35 -0.83 -5.31 -3.66
N THR A 36 -0.91 -5.13 -2.34
CA THR A 36 -0.40 -3.93 -1.66
C THR A 36 1.13 -3.85 -1.66
N MET A 37 1.83 -5.00 -1.57
CA MET A 37 3.28 -5.07 -1.77
C MET A 37 3.69 -4.52 -3.14
N TYR A 38 3.03 -4.98 -4.22
CA TYR A 38 3.30 -4.49 -5.58
C TYR A 38 2.95 -3.01 -5.72
N ALA A 39 1.84 -2.55 -5.14
CA ALA A 39 1.45 -1.15 -5.17
C ALA A 39 2.51 -0.24 -4.54
N VAL A 40 3.05 -0.61 -3.37
CA VAL A 40 4.14 0.13 -2.71
C VAL A 40 5.40 0.15 -3.59
N ARG A 41 5.80 -1.00 -4.14
CA ARG A 41 6.98 -1.10 -5.03
C ARG A 41 6.82 -0.25 -6.28
N LEU A 42 5.64 -0.26 -6.91
CA LEU A 42 5.34 0.55 -8.08
C LEU A 42 5.39 2.05 -7.75
N ALA A 43 4.73 2.47 -6.66
CA ALA A 43 4.74 3.86 -6.21
C ALA A 43 6.17 4.38 -5.97
N ARG A 44 7.02 3.61 -5.29
CA ARG A 44 8.44 3.94 -5.09
C ARG A 44 9.21 4.00 -6.42
N THR A 45 8.97 3.06 -7.32
CA THR A 45 9.66 2.98 -8.62
C THR A 45 9.37 4.19 -9.49
N ILE A 46 8.10 4.63 -9.53
CA ILE A 46 7.66 5.76 -10.36
C ILE A 46 8.06 7.09 -9.73
N THR A 47 7.80 7.25 -8.43
CA THR A 47 8.06 8.54 -7.74
C THR A 47 9.51 8.75 -7.32
N LYS A 48 10.34 7.69 -7.33
CA LYS A 48 11.70 7.64 -6.79
C LYS A 48 11.81 8.00 -5.30
N ARG A 49 10.68 8.00 -4.56
CA ARG A 49 10.66 8.25 -3.13
C ARG A 49 10.74 6.92 -2.37
N LYS A 50 11.54 6.87 -1.31
CA LYS A 50 11.64 5.68 -0.45
C LYS A 50 10.49 5.59 0.56
N THR A 51 10.02 6.74 1.03
CA THR A 51 9.04 6.82 2.11
C THR A 51 7.61 6.58 1.61
N ILE A 52 6.84 5.80 2.38
CA ILE A 52 5.40 5.60 2.21
C ILE A 52 4.68 6.19 3.42
N ALA A 53 3.52 6.80 3.17
CA ALA A 53 2.60 7.21 4.21
C ALA A 53 1.40 6.25 4.25
N LYS A 54 1.01 5.81 5.44
CA LYS A 54 -0.19 4.99 5.67
C LYS A 54 -1.00 5.54 6.82
N ILE A 55 -2.25 5.13 6.93
CA ILE A 55 -3.11 5.54 8.03
C ILE A 55 -2.89 4.64 9.26
N GLU A 56 -2.87 5.21 10.46
CA GLU A 56 -2.91 4.50 11.74
C GLU A 56 -4.17 3.64 11.82
N GLY A 57 -4.06 2.40 12.32
CA GLY A 57 -5.14 1.42 12.33
C GLY A 57 -5.45 0.78 10.98
N GLY A 58 -4.89 1.32 9.88
CA GLY A 58 -5.07 0.75 8.54
C GLY A 58 -4.28 -0.55 8.38
N TRP A 59 -4.97 -1.67 8.19
CA TRP A 59 -4.40 -2.97 7.86
C TRP A 59 -4.35 -3.18 6.33
N HIS A 60 -3.16 -3.47 5.79
CA HIS A 60 -2.93 -3.66 4.36
C HIS A 60 -2.13 -4.93 4.05
N GLY A 61 -2.19 -5.91 4.95
CA GLY A 61 -1.39 -7.14 4.90
C GLY A 61 -0.07 -7.05 5.68
N TYR A 62 0.65 -8.18 5.74
CA TYR A 62 1.82 -8.37 6.61
C TYR A 62 3.17 -7.99 5.98
N THR A 63 3.17 -7.16 4.93
CA THR A 63 4.43 -6.64 4.38
C THR A 63 5.09 -5.69 5.38
N THR A 64 6.41 -5.77 5.52
CA THR A 64 7.19 -4.86 6.38
C THR A 64 6.87 -3.39 6.15
N ASP A 65 6.65 -2.99 4.89
CA ASP A 65 6.37 -1.60 4.50
C ASP A 65 5.02 -1.04 4.96
N LEU A 66 4.09 -1.91 5.36
CA LEU A 66 2.71 -1.54 5.67
C LEU A 66 2.24 -2.02 7.05
N LEU A 67 3.11 -2.70 7.81
CA LEU A 67 2.71 -3.29 9.08
C LEU A 67 2.71 -2.29 10.24
N LYS A 68 3.39 -1.13 10.12
CA LYS A 68 3.52 -0.13 11.19
C LYS A 68 2.16 0.43 11.67
N THR A 69 1.99 0.57 12.98
CA THR A 69 0.81 1.20 13.64
C THR A 69 -0.53 0.67 13.12
N VAL A 70 -0.70 -0.65 13.14
CA VAL A 70 -1.93 -1.36 12.79
C VAL A 70 -2.80 -1.59 14.02
N ASN A 71 -2.21 -1.94 15.15
CA ASN A 71 -2.91 -2.25 16.40
C ASN A 71 -2.69 -1.14 17.44
N TRP A 72 -3.78 -0.77 18.12
CA TRP A 72 -3.72 0.14 19.27
C TRP A 72 -2.78 -0.45 20.35
N PRO A 73 -1.92 0.33 21.03
CA PRO A 73 -1.92 1.80 21.15
C PRO A 73 -1.00 2.55 20.17
N PHE A 74 -0.60 1.95 19.04
CA PHE A 74 0.27 2.58 18.02
C PHE A 74 1.63 3.09 18.55
N ARG A 75 2.08 2.59 19.71
CA ARG A 75 3.34 3.02 20.37
C ARG A 75 4.45 1.99 20.28
N LYS A 76 4.17 0.78 19.78
CA LYS A 76 5.12 -0.32 19.70
C LYS A 76 5.18 -0.84 18.27
N SER A 77 6.33 -1.43 17.92
CA SER A 77 6.45 -2.23 16.70
C SER A 77 5.46 -3.38 16.75
N GLU A 78 4.96 -3.75 15.57
CA GLU A 78 3.90 -4.75 15.39
C GLU A 78 4.45 -6.17 15.38
N SER A 79 5.76 -6.31 15.20
CA SER A 79 6.48 -7.56 15.39
C SER A 79 7.94 -7.28 15.73
N SER A 80 8.54 -8.13 16.57
CA SER A 80 9.97 -8.13 16.88
C SER A 80 10.85 -8.57 15.71
N GLY A 81 10.26 -9.20 14.68
CA GLY A 81 10.96 -9.64 13.47
C GLY A 81 11.07 -8.55 12.39
N LEU A 82 10.56 -7.34 12.63
CA LEU A 82 10.69 -6.22 11.70
C LEU A 82 12.07 -5.57 11.85
N THR A 83 12.66 -5.16 10.73
CA THR A 83 13.98 -4.52 10.72
C THR A 83 13.88 -3.04 11.09
N ASP A 84 13.66 -2.16 10.12
CA ASP A 84 13.62 -0.71 10.31
C ASP A 84 12.38 -0.12 9.62
N GLU A 85 11.71 0.78 10.34
CA GLU A 85 10.46 1.45 9.93
C GLU A 85 10.69 2.91 9.49
N LYS A 86 11.94 3.35 9.28
CA LYS A 86 12.28 4.75 8.94
C LYS A 86 11.55 5.31 7.72
N HIS A 87 11.21 4.44 6.77
CA HIS A 87 10.56 4.81 5.51
C HIS A 87 9.04 4.66 5.57
N ILE A 88 8.46 4.52 6.76
CA ILE A 88 7.03 4.37 6.96
C ILE A 88 6.55 5.49 7.89
N ILE A 89 5.70 6.36 7.34
CA ILE A 89 5.05 7.44 8.08
C ILE A 89 3.61 7.02 8.38
N SER A 90 3.23 7.11 9.64
CA SER A 90 1.85 6.91 10.09
C SER A 90 1.12 8.25 10.11
N LEU A 91 -0.02 8.31 9.44
CA LEU A 91 -0.94 9.43 9.41
C LEU A 91 -2.13 9.12 10.32
N PRO A 92 -2.62 10.09 11.12
CA PRO A 92 -3.76 9.86 11.99
C PRO A 92 -5.04 9.60 11.18
N TYR A 93 -5.80 8.58 11.57
CA TYR A 93 -7.11 8.29 10.96
C TYR A 93 -8.08 9.46 11.19
N ASN A 94 -8.80 9.84 10.14
CA ASN A 94 -9.81 10.91 10.14
C ASN A 94 -9.34 12.28 10.70
N ASN A 95 -8.05 12.59 10.61
CA ASN A 95 -7.53 13.92 10.94
C ASN A 95 -6.75 14.50 9.76
N LEU A 96 -7.48 15.24 8.92
CA LEU A 96 -6.94 15.83 7.68
C LEU A 96 -5.85 16.86 7.98
N GLU A 97 -6.09 17.79 8.90
CA GLU A 97 -5.16 18.88 9.21
C GLU A 97 -3.79 18.35 9.66
N LYS A 98 -3.80 17.41 10.61
CA LYS A 98 -2.57 16.79 11.12
C LYS A 98 -1.89 15.95 10.04
N SER A 99 -2.65 15.22 9.23
CA SER A 99 -2.11 14.45 8.10
C SER A 99 -1.40 15.35 7.08
N VAL A 100 -2.03 16.45 6.69
CA VAL A 100 -1.44 17.43 5.75
C VAL A 100 -0.20 18.09 6.35
N LYS A 101 -0.21 18.43 7.64
CA LYS A 101 0.96 18.97 8.35
C LYS A 101 2.15 18.01 8.29
N ILE A 102 1.93 16.72 8.61
CA ILE A 102 2.96 15.68 8.55
C ILE A 102 3.52 15.53 7.12
N LEU A 103 2.65 15.47 6.12
CA LEU A 103 3.06 15.32 4.72
C LEU A 103 3.87 16.52 4.22
N LYS A 104 3.50 17.75 4.59
CA LYS A 104 4.24 18.96 4.21
C LYS A 104 5.64 19.02 4.85
N MET A 105 5.75 18.70 6.14
CA MET A 105 7.04 18.67 6.85
C MET A 105 8.03 17.69 6.21
N LYS A 106 7.53 16.59 5.64
CA LYS A 106 8.35 15.54 5.02
C LYS A 106 8.63 15.76 3.54
N LYS A 107 7.89 16.66 2.87
CA LYS A 107 8.12 17.05 1.48
C LYS A 107 9.39 17.90 1.29
N MET A 108 10.00 18.36 2.40
CA MET A 108 11.24 19.14 2.44
C MET A 108 12.53 18.28 2.49
N ILE A 109 12.41 16.95 2.35
CA ILE A 109 13.51 15.97 2.33
C ILE A 109 13.30 15.06 1.12
#